data_AF-Q2W516-F1
#
_entry.id   AF-Q2W516-F1
#
_cell.length_a   1.000
_cell.length_b   1.000
_cell.length_c   1.000
_cell.angle_alpha   90.00
_cell.angle_beta   90.00
_cell.angle_gamma   90.00
#
_symmetry.space_group_name_H-M   'P 1'
#
loop_
_entity.id
_entity.type
_entity.pdbx_description
1 polymer ?
#
loop_
_entity_poly.entity_id
_entity_poly.type
_entity_poly.pdbx_seq_one_letter_code
_entity_poly.pdbx_strand_id
1 'polypeptide(L)'
;MTIESFMQGYKAAWEQRDPSMFAALFAAGGRYHNTPFQVQEGSAALMEYWKRVQLQEDIQVNYQILASQDGGGIAHWHVTYLVASEELFQIWARSTGTGLPNRQPGDPLPRMVLDGILQADFADGLCREARIWWHSQPQAS
;
A
#
# COMPACT_ATOMS: atom_id res chain seq x y z
N MET A 1 -0.16 17.34 10.49
CA MET A 1 -0.37 15.90 10.28
C MET A 1 0.66 15.17 11.09
N THR A 2 0.23 14.15 11.82
CA THR A 2 1.11 13.21 12.54
C THR A 2 1.09 11.86 11.83
N ILE A 3 2.01 10.96 12.18
CA ILE A 3 2.06 9.62 11.59
C ILE A 3 0.77 8.82 11.86
N GLU A 4 0.13 9.03 13.01
CA GLU A 4 -1.15 8.42 13.37
C GLU A 4 -2.26 8.85 12.40
N SER A 5 -2.40 10.17 12.18
CA SER A 5 -3.40 10.73 11.25
C SER A 5 -3.12 10.33 9.80
N PHE A 6 -1.86 10.25 9.40
CA PHE A 6 -1.47 9.82 8.07
C PHE A 6 -1.81 8.33 7.86
N MET A 7 -1.44 7.45 8.80
CA MET A 7 -1.75 6.02 8.70
C MET A 7 -3.25 5.73 8.76
N GLN A 8 -4.01 6.50 9.54
CA GLN A 8 -5.47 6.42 9.54
C GLN A 8 -6.05 6.77 8.16
N GLY A 9 -5.59 7.86 7.55
CA GLY A 9 -6.01 8.26 6.19
C GLY A 9 -5.54 7.27 5.12
N TYR A 10 -4.33 6.75 5.26
CA TYR A 10 -3.74 5.76 4.35
C TYR A 10 -4.52 4.44 4.37
N LYS A 11 -4.86 3.94 5.57
CA LYS A 11 -5.78 2.81 5.74
C LYS A 11 -7.13 3.09 5.08
N ALA A 12 -7.75 4.22 5.38
CA ALA A 12 -9.07 4.56 4.87
C ALA A 12 -9.10 4.66 3.34
N ALA A 13 -8.09 5.28 2.73
CA ALA A 13 -7.96 5.38 1.29
C ALA A 13 -7.80 3.99 0.65
N TRP A 14 -6.98 3.12 1.24
CA TRP A 14 -6.67 1.80 0.69
C TRP A 14 -7.91 0.90 0.76
N GLU A 15 -8.57 0.83 1.91
CA GLU A 15 -9.78 0.01 2.11
C GLU A 15 -10.96 0.49 1.26
N GLN A 16 -11.07 1.80 1.00
CA GLN A 16 -12.08 2.35 0.10
C GLN A 16 -11.67 2.30 -1.37
N ARG A 17 -10.42 1.93 -1.68
CA ARG A 17 -9.87 1.87 -3.04
C ARG A 17 -10.01 3.21 -3.76
N ASP A 18 -9.77 4.30 -3.03
CA ASP A 18 -9.94 5.67 -3.53
C ASP A 18 -8.56 6.36 -3.71
N PRO A 19 -8.07 6.48 -4.96
CA PRO A 19 -6.82 7.17 -5.26
C PRO A 19 -6.85 8.67 -4.89
N SER A 20 -8.03 9.29 -4.89
CA SER A 20 -8.19 10.71 -4.55
C SER A 20 -7.99 10.92 -3.06
N MET A 21 -8.54 10.04 -2.23
CA MET A 21 -8.29 10.05 -0.77
C MET A 21 -6.82 9.88 -0.46
N PHE A 22 -6.12 9.00 -1.17
CA PHE A 22 -4.68 8.82 -1.01
C PHE A 22 -3.91 10.07 -1.39
N ALA A 23 -4.16 10.63 -2.59
CA ALA A 23 -3.47 11.82 -3.04
C ALA A 23 -3.74 13.04 -2.13
N ALA A 24 -4.91 13.13 -1.49
CA ALA A 24 -5.25 14.18 -0.54
C ALA A 24 -4.42 14.15 0.77
N LEU A 25 -3.72 13.05 1.07
CA LEU A 25 -2.79 12.98 2.19
C LEU A 25 -1.49 13.78 1.94
N PHE A 26 -1.20 14.11 0.68
CA PHE A 26 0.06 14.68 0.26
C PHE A 26 -0.05 16.17 -0.06
N ALA A 27 1.05 16.89 0.15
CA ALA A 27 1.24 18.22 -0.41
C ALA A 27 1.25 18.18 -1.94
N ALA A 28 1.05 19.33 -2.60
CA ALA A 28 0.96 19.42 -4.06
C ALA A 28 2.16 18.79 -4.81
N GLY A 29 3.37 18.89 -4.23
CA GLY A 29 4.61 18.25 -4.71
C GLY A 29 5.06 17.07 -3.85
N GLY A 30 4.15 16.43 -3.13
CA GLY A 30 4.46 15.30 -2.25
C GLY A 30 4.94 14.08 -3.05
N ARG A 31 5.86 13.32 -2.46
CA ARG A 31 6.47 12.14 -3.08
C ARG A 31 6.11 10.87 -2.34
N TYR A 32 5.77 9.84 -3.11
CA TYR A 32 5.57 8.49 -2.61
C TYR A 32 6.58 7.56 -3.28
N HIS A 33 7.38 6.88 -2.46
CA HIS A 33 8.39 5.93 -2.92
C HIS A 33 7.89 4.51 -2.65
N ASN A 34 7.51 3.80 -3.69
CA ASN A 34 7.26 2.37 -3.62
C ASN A 34 8.56 1.59 -3.83
N THR A 35 9.13 1.02 -2.77
CA THR A 35 10.51 0.48 -2.77
C THR A 35 11.55 1.58 -3.07
N PRO A 36 12.87 1.32 -2.97
CA PRO A 36 13.88 2.38 -3.05
C PRO A 36 13.88 3.20 -4.35
N PHE A 37 13.39 2.65 -5.47
CA PHE A 37 13.66 3.21 -6.80
C PHE A 37 12.43 3.73 -7.55
N GLN A 38 11.21 3.40 -7.11
CA GLN A 38 9.99 3.82 -7.82
C GLN A 38 9.34 5.01 -7.12
N VAL A 39 9.32 6.17 -7.78
CA VAL A 39 8.81 7.42 -7.19
C VAL A 39 7.60 7.95 -7.95
N GLN A 40 6.62 8.44 -7.20
CA GLN A 40 5.44 9.14 -7.68
C GLN A 40 5.42 10.53 -7.07
N GLU A 41 5.44 11.58 -7.89
CA GLU A 41 5.50 12.96 -7.42
C GLU A 41 4.26 13.74 -7.87
N GLY A 42 3.59 14.36 -6.90
CA GLY A 42 2.41 15.18 -7.11
C GLY A 42 1.12 14.38 -7.31
N SER A 43 -0.02 15.05 -7.10
CA SER A 43 -1.33 14.40 -6.98
C SER A 43 -1.70 13.53 -8.19
N ALA A 44 -1.39 13.95 -9.42
CA ALA A 44 -1.71 13.18 -10.61
C ALA A 44 -0.95 11.84 -10.67
N ALA A 45 0.36 11.85 -10.38
CA ALA A 45 1.17 10.63 -10.37
C ALA A 45 0.78 9.70 -9.21
N LEU A 46 0.45 10.28 -8.05
CA LEU A 46 -0.05 9.53 -6.89
C LEU A 46 -1.36 8.80 -7.23
N MET A 47 -2.35 9.52 -7.78
CA MET A 47 -3.63 8.93 -8.18
C MET A 47 -3.45 7.83 -9.24
N GLU A 48 -2.66 8.09 -10.28
CA GLU A 48 -2.42 7.11 -11.34
C GLU A 48 -1.79 5.82 -10.79
N TYR A 49 -0.76 5.96 -9.97
CA TYR A 49 -0.09 4.81 -9.37
C TYR A 49 -1.04 4.02 -8.46
N TRP A 50 -1.90 4.69 -7.71
CA TRP A 50 -2.83 4.06 -6.76
C TRP A 50 -4.06 3.40 -7.39
N LYS A 51 -4.35 3.60 -8.69
CA LYS A 51 -5.41 2.86 -9.40
C LYS A 51 -5.28 1.35 -9.28
N ARG A 52 -4.05 0.83 -9.10
CA ARG A 52 -3.80 -0.60 -8.87
C ARG A 52 -4.55 -1.17 -7.65
N VAL A 53 -4.82 -0.35 -6.63
CA VAL A 53 -5.54 -0.77 -5.43
C VAL A 53 -7.00 -1.08 -5.75
N GLN A 54 -7.55 -0.52 -6.83
CA GLN A 54 -8.92 -0.82 -7.30
C GLN A 54 -9.07 -2.25 -7.81
N LEU A 55 -7.96 -2.94 -8.07
CA LEU A 55 -7.91 -4.35 -8.48
C LEU A 55 -7.81 -5.32 -7.28
N GLN A 56 -7.97 -4.80 -6.06
CA GLN A 56 -7.97 -5.56 -4.83
C GLN A 56 -9.39 -5.59 -4.26
N GLU A 57 -9.78 -6.71 -3.68
CA GLU A 57 -11.08 -6.90 -3.03
C GLU A 57 -10.90 -7.32 -1.57
N ASP A 58 -11.94 -7.10 -0.75
CA ASP A 58 -11.95 -7.47 0.67
C ASP A 58 -10.67 -7.06 1.41
N ILE A 59 -10.30 -5.78 1.25
CA ILE A 59 -9.03 -5.23 1.75
C ILE A 59 -9.14 -4.99 3.25
N GLN A 60 -8.16 -5.49 4.00
CA GLN A 60 -8.02 -5.23 5.42
C GLN A 60 -6.61 -4.71 5.71
N VAL A 61 -6.53 -3.47 6.17
CA VAL A 61 -5.28 -2.80 6.53
C VAL A 61 -5.17 -2.71 8.05
N ASN A 62 -4.06 -3.16 8.60
CA ASN A 62 -3.67 -2.93 9.98
C ASN A 62 -2.32 -2.22 10.01
N TYR A 63 -2.06 -1.46 11.07
CA TYR A 63 -0.78 -0.83 11.27
C TYR A 63 -0.44 -0.65 12.75
N GLN A 64 0.84 -0.57 13.02
CA GLN A 64 1.39 -0.22 14.32
C GLN A 64 2.36 0.95 14.14
N ILE A 65 2.17 2.02 14.92
CA ILE A 65 3.13 3.11 14.96
C ILE A 65 4.37 2.64 15.74
N LEU A 66 5.54 2.72 15.12
CA LEU A 66 6.82 2.33 15.71
C LEU A 66 7.59 3.53 16.26
N ALA A 67 7.48 4.68 15.59
CA ALA A 67 8.08 5.94 16.01
C ALA A 67 7.19 7.10 15.58
N SER A 68 7.05 8.09 16.47
CA SER A 68 6.30 9.32 16.22
C SER A 68 7.15 10.50 16.70
N GLN A 69 7.29 11.51 15.85
CA GLN A 69 8.02 12.74 16.16
C GLN A 69 7.38 13.93 15.45
N ASP A 70 7.78 15.14 15.84
CA ASP A 70 7.34 16.34 15.15
C ASP A 70 7.79 16.29 13.68
N GLY A 71 6.81 16.36 12.78
CA GLY A 71 7.07 16.36 11.34
C GLY A 71 7.40 15.00 10.73
N GLY A 72 7.24 13.87 11.44
CA GLY A 72 7.43 12.57 10.80
C GLY A 72 7.18 11.35 11.69
N GLY A 73 7.39 10.16 11.13
CA GLY A 73 7.28 8.93 11.89
C GLY A 73 7.48 7.67 11.05
N ILE A 74 7.39 6.53 11.73
CA ILE A 74 7.54 5.19 11.15
C ILE A 74 6.38 4.33 11.62
N ALA A 75 5.78 3.59 10.70
CA ALA A 75 4.75 2.60 10.98
C ALA A 75 5.09 1.26 10.33
N HIS A 76 4.85 0.17 11.05
CA HIS A 76 4.66 -1.13 10.43
C HIS A 76 3.23 -1.22 9.91
N TRP A 77 3.06 -1.76 8.72
CA TRP A 77 1.77 -1.91 8.08
C TRP A 77 1.63 -3.31 7.50
N HIS A 78 0.39 -3.78 7.52
CA HIS A 78 0.01 -5.11 7.10
C HIS A 78 -1.31 -5.01 6.34
N VAL A 79 -1.34 -5.48 5.10
CA VAL A 79 -2.55 -5.51 4.29
C VAL A 79 -2.83 -6.93 3.83
N THR A 80 -4.08 -7.34 3.95
CA THR A 80 -4.57 -8.55 3.28
C THR A 80 -5.68 -8.20 2.29
N TYR A 81 -5.70 -8.86 1.13
CA TYR A 81 -6.72 -8.64 0.10
C TYR A 81 -6.92 -9.86 -0.80
N LEU A 82 -8.09 -9.98 -1.43
CA LEU A 82 -8.35 -10.94 -2.50
C LEU A 82 -7.91 -10.34 -3.84
N VAL A 83 -7.22 -11.12 -4.66
CA VAL A 83 -6.87 -10.71 -6.03
C VAL A 83 -8.15 -10.69 -6.87
N ALA A 84 -8.42 -9.61 -7.60
CA ALA A 84 -9.63 -9.49 -8.41
C ALA A 84 -9.65 -10.36 -9.68
N SER A 85 -8.49 -10.87 -10.14
CA SER A 85 -8.43 -11.73 -11.33
C SER A 85 -7.26 -12.71 -11.33
N GLU A 86 -7.44 -13.83 -12.05
CA GLU A 86 -6.41 -14.85 -12.27
C GLU A 86 -5.22 -14.28 -13.08
N GLU A 87 -5.48 -13.36 -14.01
CA GLU A 87 -4.43 -12.69 -14.79
C GLU A 87 -3.49 -11.87 -13.90
N LEU A 88 -4.04 -11.11 -12.95
CA LEU A 88 -3.25 -10.35 -11.99
C LEU A 88 -2.47 -11.25 -11.03
N PHE A 89 -3.07 -12.38 -10.64
CA PHE A 89 -2.39 -13.38 -9.85
C PHE A 89 -1.18 -13.97 -10.59
N GLN A 90 -1.31 -14.28 -11.89
CA GLN A 90 -0.19 -14.76 -12.70
C GLN A 90 0.93 -13.72 -12.85
N ILE A 91 0.61 -12.43 -12.98
CA ILE A 91 1.60 -11.35 -13.01
C ILE A 91 2.32 -11.23 -11.66
N TRP A 92 1.58 -11.32 -10.55
CA TRP A 92 2.14 -11.32 -9.20
C TRP A 92 3.08 -12.53 -8.98
N ALA A 93 2.63 -13.73 -9.36
CA ALA A 93 3.39 -14.96 -9.20
C ALA A 93 4.74 -14.95 -9.93
N ARG A 94 4.76 -14.37 -11.14
CA ARG A 94 5.99 -14.22 -11.93
C ARG A 94 6.96 -13.20 -11.35
N SER A 95 6.47 -12.19 -10.62
CA SER A 95 7.30 -11.07 -10.14
C SER A 95 7.91 -11.27 -8.75
N THR A 96 7.35 -12.15 -7.91
CA THR A 96 7.79 -12.31 -6.52
C THR A 96 8.82 -13.42 -6.29
N GLY A 97 9.07 -14.28 -7.27
CA GLY A 97 10.01 -15.41 -7.13
C GLY A 97 9.64 -16.40 -6.03
N THR A 98 8.45 -16.28 -5.44
CA THR A 98 7.91 -17.18 -4.42
C THR A 98 7.14 -18.30 -5.09
N GLY A 99 7.24 -19.52 -4.55
CA GLY A 99 6.53 -20.67 -5.09
C GLY A 99 5.02 -20.42 -5.13
N LEU A 100 4.39 -20.71 -6.28
CA LEU A 100 2.95 -20.63 -6.43
C LEU A 100 2.27 -21.60 -5.44
N PRO A 101 1.23 -21.17 -4.70
CA PRO A 101 0.38 -22.11 -3.97
C PRO A 101 -0.19 -23.13 -4.96
N ASN A 102 -0.19 -24.41 -4.56
CA ASN A 102 -0.67 -25.49 -5.39
C ASN A 102 -2.20 -25.37 -5.52
N ARG A 103 -2.68 -24.84 -6.65
CA ARG A 103 -4.10 -24.57 -6.93
C ARG A 103 -4.59 -25.38 -8.12
N GLN A 104 -5.84 -25.84 -8.06
CA GLN A 104 -6.56 -26.43 -9.18
C GLN A 104 -7.39 -25.36 -9.91
N PRO A 105 -7.65 -25.54 -11.22
CA PRO A 105 -8.58 -24.67 -11.95
C PRO A 105 -9.95 -24.64 -11.27
N GLY A 106 -10.42 -23.44 -10.91
CA GLY A 106 -11.69 -23.23 -10.21
C GLY A 106 -11.57 -23.00 -8.70
N ASP A 107 -10.38 -23.21 -8.11
CA ASP A 107 -10.13 -22.80 -6.73
C ASP A 107 -10.28 -21.28 -6.58
N PRO A 108 -10.74 -20.76 -5.43
CA PRO A 108 -10.74 -19.33 -5.18
C PRO A 108 -9.32 -18.74 -5.30
N LEU A 109 -9.22 -17.50 -5.77
CA LEU A 109 -7.96 -16.77 -5.81
C LEU A 109 -7.41 -16.63 -4.38
N PRO A 110 -6.09 -16.79 -4.17
CA PRO A 110 -5.55 -16.72 -2.82
C PRO A 110 -5.70 -15.29 -2.29
N ARG A 111 -5.93 -15.22 -0.98
CA ARG A 111 -5.75 -13.97 -0.25
C ARG A 111 -4.25 -13.66 -0.23
N MET A 112 -3.91 -12.44 -0.61
CA MET A 112 -2.54 -11.94 -0.61
C MET A 112 -2.28 -11.17 0.66
N VAL A 113 -1.05 -11.26 1.15
CA VAL A 113 -0.52 -10.48 2.27
C VAL A 113 0.59 -9.58 1.75
N LEU A 114 0.50 -8.28 2.07
CA LEU A 114 1.60 -7.34 1.97
C LEU A 114 1.98 -6.92 3.39
N ASP A 115 3.25 -7.05 3.74
CA ASP A 115 3.77 -6.70 5.06
C ASP A 115 5.00 -5.81 4.89
N GLY A 116 5.05 -4.69 5.61
CA GLY A 116 6.07 -3.69 5.35
C GLY A 116 6.20 -2.59 6.38
N ILE A 117 7.20 -1.74 6.13
CA ILE A 117 7.48 -0.53 6.89
C ILE A 117 7.16 0.68 6.02
N LEU A 118 6.59 1.71 6.63
CA LEU A 118 6.39 3.03 6.07
C LEU A 118 7.14 4.05 6.92
N GLN A 119 7.89 4.93 6.28
CA GLN A 119 8.41 6.15 6.87
C GLN A 119 7.77 7.35 6.19
N ALA A 120 7.34 8.36 6.94
CA ALA A 120 6.78 9.59 6.38
C ALA A 120 7.33 10.84 7.05
N ASP A 121 7.46 11.89 6.24
CA ASP A 121 7.82 13.25 6.63
C ASP A 121 6.69 14.22 6.27
N PHE A 122 6.33 15.09 7.22
CA PHE A 122 5.20 16.01 7.15
C PHE A 122 5.65 17.47 7.24
N ALA A 123 4.97 18.35 6.52
CA ALA A 123 5.08 19.79 6.67
C ALA A 123 3.73 20.44 6.37
N ASP A 124 3.44 21.57 7.01
CA ASP A 124 2.23 22.38 6.74
C ASP A 124 0.93 21.57 6.76
N GLY A 125 0.87 20.56 7.63
CA GLY A 125 -0.31 19.72 7.79
C GLY A 125 -0.48 18.61 6.76
N LEU A 126 0.46 18.39 5.83
CA LEU A 126 0.39 17.36 4.78
C LEU A 126 1.68 16.53 4.66
N CYS A 127 1.58 15.37 4.01
CA CYS A 127 2.73 14.52 3.71
C CYS A 127 3.56 15.10 2.57
N ARG A 128 4.85 15.36 2.83
CA ARG A 128 5.79 15.74 1.77
C ARG A 128 6.43 14.52 1.14
N GLU A 129 6.69 13.50 1.94
CA GLU A 129 7.41 12.34 1.48
C GLU A 129 7.03 11.11 2.29
N ALA A 130 6.66 10.02 1.61
CA ALA A 130 6.46 8.73 2.23
C ALA A 130 7.25 7.66 1.46
N ARG A 131 7.90 6.77 2.20
CA ARG A 131 8.67 5.65 1.65
C ARG A 131 8.16 4.36 2.23
N ILE A 132 7.98 3.35 1.37
CA ILE A 132 7.56 2.03 1.79
C ILE A 132 8.52 0.95 1.32
N TRP A 133 8.72 -0.04 2.19
CA TRP A 133 9.44 -1.28 1.90
C TRP A 133 8.57 -2.42 2.38
N TRP A 134 8.39 -3.43 1.54
CA TRP A 134 7.47 -4.52 1.84
C TRP A 134 7.87 -5.78 1.08
N HIS A 135 7.32 -6.90 1.54
CA HIS A 135 7.29 -8.15 0.82
C HIS A 135 5.85 -8.63 0.69
N SER A 136 5.61 -9.52 -0.28
CA SER A 136 4.30 -10.14 -0.47
C SER A 136 4.38 -11.64 -0.38
N GLN A 137 3.37 -12.25 0.23
CA GLN A 137 3.20 -13.69 0.30
C GLN A 137 1.72 -14.04 0.14
N PRO A 138 1.37 -15.22 -0.40
CA PRO A 138 0.00 -15.71 -0.30
C PRO A 138 -0.28 -16.05 1.18
N GLN A 139 -1.50 -15.80 1.64
CA GLN A 139 -1.93 -16.26 2.95
C GLN A 139 -2.03 -17.79 2.93
N ALA A 140 -1.45 -18.44 3.93
CA ALA A 140 -1.57 -19.88 4.09
C ALA A 140 -3.03 -20.26 4.39
N SER A 141 -3.51 -21.32 3.72
CA SER A 141 -4.83 -21.93 3.91
C SER A 141 -5.00 -22.52 5.30
#